data_AF-A0A920C0V4-F1
#
_entry.id   AF-A0A920C0V4-F1
#
_cell.length_a   1.000
_cell.length_b   1.000
_cell.length_c   1.000
_cell.angle_alpha   90.00
_cell.angle_beta   90.00
_cell.angle_gamma   90.00
#
_symmetry.space_group_name_H-M   'P 1'
#
loop_
_entity.id
_entity.type
_entity.pdbx_description
1 polymer ?
#
loop_
_entity_poly.entity_id
_entity_poly.type
_entity_poly.pdbx_seq_one_letter_code
_entity_poly.pdbx_strand_id
1 'polypeptide(L)'
;MGLLFTFIGLVLFLVGVNAGFMDVGSAIGYNIASLDNKAYVMIVAFVLGVVTILAEPAVHVLTHQIEDVTSGYVKKSVVLVTLSLGVGMAVFLSILRVLIQDLQLWHYLLPGYIIAIVMTYFVPKLFVGIAFDSGGVASGPMTATFILAFVQGAAEAVEGANVLIDGFGMIAMVAMTPLIALQILGLVFKLKSKKGGLEGNVDIG
;
A
#
# COMPACT_ATOMS: atom_id res chain seq x y z
N MET A 1 -19.40 -0.11 -26.54
CA MET A 1 -20.30 0.14 -25.39
C MET A 1 -19.57 0.15 -24.04
N GLY A 2 -18.78 -0.87 -23.68
CA GLY A 2 -18.00 -0.86 -22.41
C GLY A 2 -17.03 0.31 -22.25
N LEU A 3 -16.36 0.74 -23.33
CA LEU A 3 -15.50 1.94 -23.32
C LEU A 3 -16.27 3.23 -22.92
N LEU A 4 -17.53 3.35 -23.36
CA LEU A 4 -18.32 4.54 -23.09
C LEU A 4 -18.73 4.61 -21.61
N PHE A 5 -19.17 3.48 -21.05
CA PHE A 5 -19.53 3.38 -19.63
C PHE A 5 -18.32 3.55 -18.71
N THR A 6 -17.16 2.99 -19.07
CA THR A 6 -15.92 3.18 -18.32
C THR A 6 -15.43 4.62 -18.38
N PHE A 7 -15.54 5.29 -19.53
CA PHE A 7 -15.19 6.71 -19.65
C PHE A 7 -16.09 7.59 -18.77
N ILE A 8 -17.41 7.40 -18.84
CA ILE A 8 -18.36 8.16 -17.99
C ILE A 8 -18.09 7.89 -16.51
N GLY A 9 -17.90 6.63 -16.12
CA GLY A 9 -17.56 6.25 -14.76
C GLY A 9 -16.24 6.88 -14.28
N LEU A 10 -15.21 6.87 -15.13
CA LEU A 10 -13.91 7.49 -14.83
C LEU A 10 -14.05 9.01 -14.65
N VAL A 11 -14.82 9.69 -15.50
CA VAL A 11 -15.06 11.13 -15.37
C VAL A 11 -15.80 11.44 -14.06
N LEU A 12 -16.87 10.71 -13.75
CA LEU A 12 -17.60 10.89 -12.49
C LEU A 12 -16.71 10.61 -11.27
N PHE A 13 -15.88 9.58 -11.32
CA PHE A 13 -14.90 9.26 -10.28
C PHE A 13 -13.87 10.38 -10.12
N LEU A 14 -13.23 10.83 -11.20
CA LEU A 14 -12.24 11.90 -11.18
C LEU A 14 -12.82 13.23 -10.69
N VAL A 15 -14.06 13.55 -11.06
CA VAL A 15 -14.76 14.74 -10.55
C VAL A 15 -14.98 14.62 -9.05
N GLY A 16 -15.49 13.49 -8.56
CA GLY A 16 -15.68 13.29 -7.11
C GLY A 16 -14.37 13.31 -6.33
N VAL A 17 -13.31 12.77 -6.90
CA VAL A 17 -11.95 12.81 -6.33
C VAL A 17 -11.41 14.23 -6.25
N ASN A 18 -11.43 14.96 -7.36
CA ASN A 18 -10.79 16.27 -7.45
C ASN A 18 -11.57 17.35 -6.70
N ALA A 19 -12.91 17.28 -6.69
CA ALA A 19 -13.76 18.27 -6.03
C ALA A 19 -14.09 17.94 -4.56
N GLY A 20 -13.62 16.80 -4.03
CA GLY A 20 -13.99 16.33 -2.69
C GLY A 20 -12.85 15.69 -1.94
N PHE A 21 -12.42 14.50 -2.38
CA PHE A 21 -11.43 13.71 -1.64
C PHE A 21 -10.09 14.43 -1.46
N MET A 22 -9.60 15.11 -2.49
CA MET A 22 -8.30 15.80 -2.40
C MET A 22 -8.34 16.97 -1.41
N ASP A 23 -9.35 17.83 -1.48
CA ASP A 23 -9.50 18.97 -0.58
C ASP A 23 -9.67 18.52 0.88
N VAL A 24 -10.51 17.49 1.11
CA VAL A 24 -10.72 16.92 2.44
C VAL A 24 -9.45 16.26 2.96
N GLY A 25 -8.74 15.49 2.12
CA GLY A 25 -7.48 14.83 2.48
C GLY A 25 -6.44 15.84 2.94
N SER A 26 -6.21 16.87 2.13
CA SER A 26 -5.26 17.95 2.46
C SER A 26 -5.64 18.69 3.74
N ALA A 27 -6.91 19.08 3.89
CA ALA A 27 -7.38 19.76 5.09
C ALA A 27 -7.20 18.90 6.35
N ILE A 28 -7.53 17.60 6.30
CA ILE A 28 -7.32 16.68 7.43
C ILE A 28 -5.83 16.56 7.74
N GLY A 29 -4.99 16.38 6.71
CA GLY A 29 -3.54 16.29 6.86
C GLY A 29 -2.95 17.52 7.55
N TYR A 30 -3.27 18.71 7.04
CA TYR A 30 -2.79 19.98 7.57
C TYR A 30 -3.24 20.23 9.01
N ASN A 31 -4.54 20.09 9.29
CA ASN A 31 -5.09 20.41 10.61
C ASN A 31 -4.54 19.46 11.69
N ILE A 32 -4.40 18.17 11.40
CA ILE A 32 -3.90 17.20 12.39
C ILE A 32 -2.38 17.33 12.54
N ALA A 33 -1.64 17.58 11.45
CA ALA A 33 -0.20 17.83 11.51
C ALA A 33 0.15 19.13 12.24
N SER A 34 -0.75 20.12 12.23
CA SER A 34 -0.60 21.39 12.97
C SER A 34 -0.76 21.24 14.48
N LEU A 35 -1.31 20.13 14.98
CA LEU A 35 -1.42 19.88 16.42
C LEU A 35 -0.04 19.73 17.08
N ASP A 36 0.07 20.10 18.36
CA ASP A 36 1.32 19.95 19.13
C ASP A 36 1.76 18.49 19.21
N ASN A 37 0.81 17.58 19.46
CA ASN A 37 1.09 16.15 19.55
C ASN A 37 1.05 15.48 18.19
N LYS A 38 2.24 15.27 17.61
CA LYS A 38 2.41 14.62 16.29
C LYS A 38 2.02 13.13 16.27
N ALA A 39 1.75 12.50 17.42
CA ALA A 39 1.24 11.13 17.47
C ALA A 39 -0.13 11.01 16.77
N TYR A 40 -0.97 12.05 16.81
CA TYR A 40 -2.28 12.02 16.19
C TYR A 40 -2.20 11.88 14.66
N VAL A 41 -1.34 12.66 14.00
CA VAL A 41 -1.20 12.56 12.53
C VAL A 41 -0.67 11.19 12.13
N MET A 42 0.25 10.61 12.91
CA MET A 42 0.77 9.27 12.64
C MET A 42 -0.28 8.16 12.80
N ILE A 43 -1.08 8.19 13.88
CA ILE A 43 -2.15 7.20 14.08
C ILE A 43 -3.21 7.32 12.99
N VAL A 44 -3.60 8.55 12.64
CA VAL A 44 -4.57 8.79 11.57
C VAL A 44 -4.01 8.33 10.23
N ALA A 45 -2.74 8.59 9.94
CA ALA A 45 -2.07 8.12 8.74
C ALA A 45 -2.11 6.59 8.60
N PHE A 46 -1.85 5.87 9.70
CA PHE A 46 -1.95 4.41 9.73
C PHE A 46 -3.37 3.93 9.44
N VAL A 47 -4.37 4.49 10.14
CA VAL A 47 -5.77 4.11 9.98
C VAL A 47 -6.26 4.43 8.58
N LEU A 48 -5.92 5.60 8.03
CA LEU A 48 -6.28 5.98 6.68
C LEU A 48 -5.64 5.03 5.66
N GLY A 49 -4.36 4.70 5.80
CA GLY A 49 -3.71 3.73 4.90
C GLY A 49 -4.38 2.35 4.91
N VAL A 50 -4.77 1.85 6.10
CA VAL A 50 -5.54 0.60 6.23
C VAL A 50 -6.89 0.70 5.51
N VAL A 51 -7.67 1.74 5.81
CA VAL A 51 -9.02 1.93 5.27
C VAL A 51 -9.00 2.16 3.76
N THR A 52 -8.01 2.89 3.24
CA THR A 52 -7.85 3.11 1.80
C THR A 52 -7.68 1.80 1.04
N ILE A 53 -6.86 0.87 1.54
CA ILE A 53 -6.72 -0.45 0.91
C ILE A 53 -8.00 -1.28 1.02
N LEU A 54 -8.74 -1.18 2.13
CA LEU A 54 -10.03 -1.85 2.26
C LEU A 54 -11.08 -1.27 1.30
N ALA A 55 -10.98 0.01 0.97
CA ALA A 55 -11.89 0.70 0.06
C ALA A 55 -11.49 0.55 -1.42
N GLU A 56 -10.24 0.20 -1.73
CA GLU A 56 -9.70 0.14 -3.09
C GLU A 56 -10.25 -1.07 -3.87
N PRO A 57 -11.10 -0.86 -4.91
CA PRO A 57 -11.73 -1.96 -5.64
C PRO A 57 -10.72 -2.87 -6.34
N ALA A 58 -9.61 -2.30 -6.84
CA ALA A 58 -8.58 -3.07 -7.52
C ALA A 58 -7.91 -4.11 -6.59
N VAL A 59 -7.78 -3.79 -5.29
CA VAL A 59 -7.26 -4.74 -4.29
C VAL A 59 -8.21 -5.92 -4.12
N HIS A 60 -9.52 -5.69 -4.11
CA HIS A 60 -10.50 -6.78 -4.01
C HIS A 60 -10.41 -7.72 -5.21
N VAL A 61 -10.29 -7.17 -6.43
CA VAL A 61 -10.10 -7.98 -7.65
C VAL A 61 -8.84 -8.82 -7.55
N LEU A 62 -7.72 -8.23 -7.11
CA LEU A 62 -6.46 -8.95 -6.91
C LEU A 62 -6.61 -10.08 -5.87
N THR A 63 -7.24 -9.81 -4.72
CA THR A 63 -7.40 -10.84 -3.68
C THR A 63 -8.26 -12.01 -4.14
N HIS A 64 -9.26 -11.75 -4.99
CA HIS A 64 -10.06 -12.77 -5.64
C HIS A 64 -9.23 -13.60 -6.63
N GLN A 65 -8.44 -12.95 -7.48
CA GLN A 65 -7.54 -13.65 -8.41
C GLN A 65 -6.56 -14.56 -7.67
N ILE A 66 -6.01 -14.11 -6.54
CA ILE A 66 -5.10 -14.91 -5.71
C ILE A 66 -5.81 -16.14 -5.13
N GLU A 67 -7.02 -15.98 -4.61
CA GLU A 67 -7.79 -17.09 -4.06
C GLU A 67 -8.12 -18.12 -5.16
N ASP A 68 -8.50 -17.67 -6.35
CA ASP A 68 -8.81 -18.52 -7.50
C ASP A 68 -7.58 -19.29 -8.00
N VAL A 69 -6.44 -18.62 -8.23
CA VAL A 69 -5.21 -19.28 -8.70
C VAL A 69 -4.58 -20.20 -7.65
N THR A 70 -4.89 -19.98 -6.36
CA THR A 70 -4.44 -20.86 -5.27
C THR A 70 -5.45 -21.95 -4.92
N SER A 71 -6.53 -22.11 -5.70
CA SER A 71 -7.60 -23.08 -5.42
C SER A 71 -8.16 -22.96 -3.99
N GLY A 72 -8.25 -21.74 -3.47
CA GLY A 72 -8.73 -21.46 -2.11
C GLY A 72 -7.71 -21.71 -0.99
N TYR A 73 -6.48 -22.13 -1.29
CA TYR A 73 -5.44 -22.33 -0.28
C TYR A 73 -5.08 -21.03 0.44
N VAL A 74 -4.99 -19.92 -0.31
CA VAL A 74 -4.78 -18.58 0.23
C VAL A 74 -6.10 -17.81 0.21
N LYS A 75 -6.72 -17.66 1.39
CA LYS A 75 -7.97 -16.93 1.52
C LYS A 75 -7.79 -15.45 1.20
N LYS A 76 -8.73 -14.85 0.45
CA LYS A 76 -8.74 -13.42 0.12
C LYS A 76 -8.58 -12.51 1.34
N SER A 77 -9.23 -12.85 2.46
CA SER A 77 -9.19 -12.05 3.69
C SER A 77 -7.78 -11.95 4.29
N VAL A 78 -6.96 -13.00 4.14
CA VAL A 78 -5.59 -13.00 4.67
C VAL A 78 -4.72 -12.07 3.85
N VAL A 79 -4.84 -12.11 2.52
CA VAL A 79 -4.14 -11.20 1.62
C VAL A 79 -4.58 -9.76 1.88
N LEU A 80 -5.90 -9.52 1.97
CA LEU A 80 -6.45 -8.19 2.19
C LEU A 80 -5.93 -7.58 3.50
N VAL A 81 -5.99 -8.32 4.61
CA VAL A 81 -5.46 -7.83 5.91
C VAL A 81 -3.96 -7.59 5.84
N THR A 82 -3.20 -8.46 5.17
CA THR A 82 -1.75 -8.31 5.01
C THR A 82 -1.40 -7.04 4.24
N LEU A 83 -2.09 -6.79 3.12
CA LEU A 83 -1.90 -5.58 2.32
C LEU A 83 -2.33 -4.33 3.09
N SER A 84 -3.48 -4.35 3.74
CA SER A 84 -3.99 -3.20 4.49
C SER A 84 -3.04 -2.82 5.63
N LEU A 85 -2.54 -3.78 6.41
CA LEU A 85 -1.59 -3.50 7.49
C LEU A 85 -0.24 -3.03 6.95
N GLY A 86 0.26 -3.64 5.88
CA GLY A 86 1.50 -3.22 5.22
C GLY A 86 1.40 -1.77 4.75
N VAL A 87 0.41 -1.46 3.93
CA VAL A 87 0.22 -0.10 3.40
C VAL A 87 -0.10 0.91 4.50
N GLY A 88 -0.89 0.55 5.51
CA GLY A 88 -1.08 1.38 6.70
C GLY A 88 0.24 1.77 7.35
N MET A 89 1.16 0.80 7.52
CA MET A 89 2.49 1.06 8.03
C MET A 89 3.34 1.93 7.06
N ALA A 90 3.20 1.74 5.75
CA ALA A 90 3.88 2.56 4.76
C ALA A 90 3.47 4.04 4.83
N VAL A 91 2.16 4.30 4.99
CA VAL A 91 1.61 5.65 5.13
C VAL A 91 2.02 6.27 6.47
N PHE A 92 2.02 5.48 7.55
CA PHE A 92 2.58 5.88 8.85
C PHE A 92 4.06 6.31 8.72
N LEU A 93 4.89 5.48 8.09
CA LEU A 93 6.32 5.78 7.89
C LEU A 93 6.53 6.98 6.96
N SER A 94 5.60 7.23 6.03
CA SER A 94 5.65 8.40 5.17
C SER A 94 5.40 9.69 5.95
N ILE A 95 4.44 9.71 6.89
CA ILE A 95 4.26 10.83 7.81
C ILE A 95 5.44 10.97 8.77
N LEU A 96 5.98 9.85 9.26
CA LEU A 96 7.19 9.88 10.09
C LEU A 96 8.35 10.56 9.36
N ARG A 97 8.48 10.31 8.04
CA ARG A 97 9.46 11.00 7.18
C ARG A 97 9.19 12.50 7.08
N VAL A 98 7.93 12.89 6.88
CA VAL A 98 7.54 14.31 6.81
C VAL A 98 7.92 15.06 8.11
N LEU A 99 7.77 14.40 9.26
CA LEU A 99 8.08 14.97 10.57
C LEU A 99 9.58 15.01 10.88
N ILE A 100 10.38 14.09 10.34
CA ILE A 100 11.81 13.96 10.61
C ILE A 100 12.60 14.27 9.33
N GLN A 101 13.03 15.52 9.20
CA GLN A 101 13.67 16.05 7.99
C GLN A 101 14.95 15.30 7.57
N ASP A 102 15.68 14.70 8.52
CA ASP A 102 16.90 13.94 8.20
C ASP A 102 16.61 12.61 7.49
N LEU A 103 15.38 12.11 7.56
CA LEU A 103 14.98 10.86 6.91
C LEU A 103 14.69 11.10 5.43
N GLN A 104 15.69 10.83 4.60
CA GLN A 104 15.51 10.82 3.15
C GLN A 104 14.80 9.54 2.68
N LEU A 105 14.06 9.64 1.58
CA LEU A 105 13.30 8.53 0.98
C LEU A 105 14.14 7.26 0.72
N TRP A 106 15.40 7.43 0.31
CA TRP A 106 16.27 6.29 0.00
C TRP A 106 16.58 5.42 1.21
N HIS A 107 16.55 5.96 2.44
CA HIS A 107 16.74 5.19 3.67
C HIS A 107 15.67 4.12 3.86
N TYR A 108 14.50 4.27 3.24
CA TYR A 108 13.46 3.26 3.24
C TYR A 108 13.49 2.41 1.97
N LEU A 109 13.60 3.05 0.80
CA LEU A 109 13.53 2.34 -0.48
C LEU A 109 14.69 1.38 -0.70
N LEU A 110 15.92 1.81 -0.42
CA LEU A 110 17.10 0.98 -0.65
C LEU A 110 17.06 -0.32 0.17
N PRO A 111 16.92 -0.29 1.51
CA PRO A 111 16.83 -1.53 2.28
C PRO A 111 15.56 -2.31 1.95
N GLY A 112 14.43 -1.64 1.71
CA GLY A 112 13.18 -2.31 1.33
C GLY A 112 13.29 -3.14 0.06
N TYR A 113 13.88 -2.57 -1.00
CA TYR A 113 14.12 -3.30 -2.25
C TYR A 113 15.19 -4.37 -2.11
N ILE A 114 16.25 -4.16 -1.33
CA ILE A 114 17.23 -5.21 -1.03
C ILE A 114 16.53 -6.39 -0.37
N ILE A 115 15.69 -6.14 0.63
CA ILE A 115 14.91 -7.18 1.31
C ILE A 115 13.98 -7.89 0.31
N ALA A 116 13.25 -7.16 -0.52
CA ALA A 116 12.34 -7.75 -1.50
C ALA A 116 13.04 -8.64 -2.54
N ILE A 117 14.22 -8.20 -3.02
CA ILE A 117 15.06 -8.97 -3.94
C ILE A 117 15.59 -10.23 -3.25
N VAL A 118 16.13 -10.10 -2.04
CA VAL A 118 16.64 -11.25 -1.27
C VAL A 118 15.52 -12.26 -0.99
N MET A 119 14.33 -11.79 -0.59
CA MET A 119 13.19 -12.67 -0.33
C MET A 119 12.71 -13.43 -1.56
N THR A 120 12.91 -12.89 -2.77
CA THR A 120 12.53 -13.56 -4.02
C THR A 120 13.17 -14.93 -4.17
N TYR A 121 14.38 -15.14 -3.63
CA TYR A 121 15.07 -16.44 -3.64
C TYR A 121 14.48 -17.46 -2.67
N PHE A 122 13.74 -17.03 -1.64
CA PHE A 122 13.21 -17.90 -0.58
C PHE A 122 11.71 -18.18 -0.70
N VAL A 123 10.97 -17.31 -1.37
CA VAL A 123 9.50 -17.32 -1.47
C VAL A 123 9.04 -18.08 -2.73
N PRO A 124 7.89 -18.77 -2.72
CA PRO A 124 7.35 -19.41 -3.92
C PRO A 124 7.12 -18.40 -5.07
N LYS A 125 7.44 -18.78 -6.31
CA LYS A 125 7.33 -17.92 -7.50
C LYS A 125 5.96 -17.25 -7.63
N LEU A 126 4.89 -17.97 -7.28
CA LEU A 126 3.52 -17.44 -7.27
C LEU A 126 3.38 -16.19 -6.39
N PHE A 127 3.87 -16.24 -5.16
CA PHE A 127 3.81 -15.09 -4.23
C PHE A 127 4.72 -13.95 -4.67
N VAL A 128 5.84 -14.25 -5.32
CA VAL A 128 6.71 -13.22 -5.92
C VAL A 128 5.96 -12.49 -7.04
N GLY A 129 5.34 -13.21 -7.97
CA GLY A 129 4.56 -12.59 -9.06
C GLY A 129 3.42 -11.72 -8.53
N ILE A 130 2.65 -12.26 -7.57
CA ILE A 130 1.56 -11.51 -6.93
C ILE A 130 2.09 -10.26 -6.21
N ALA A 131 3.24 -10.35 -5.51
CA ALA A 131 3.88 -9.21 -4.85
C ALA A 131 4.15 -8.06 -5.84
N PHE A 132 4.71 -8.35 -7.00
CA PHE A 132 5.01 -7.34 -8.02
C PHE A 132 3.76 -6.75 -8.68
N ASP A 133 2.73 -7.55 -8.92
CA ASP A 133 1.44 -7.03 -9.44
C ASP A 133 0.71 -6.17 -8.40
N SER A 134 0.81 -6.54 -7.13
CA SER A 134 0.13 -5.87 -6.02
C SER A 134 0.67 -4.47 -5.72
N GLY A 135 1.93 -4.17 -6.07
CA GLY A 135 2.54 -2.87 -5.85
C GLY A 135 1.76 -1.75 -6.54
N GLY A 136 1.45 -1.95 -7.84
CA GLY A 136 0.65 -0.99 -8.62
C GLY A 136 -0.81 -0.90 -8.17
N VAL A 137 -1.38 -2.01 -7.73
CA VAL A 137 -2.76 -2.08 -7.22
C VAL A 137 -2.91 -1.33 -5.89
N ALA A 138 -1.94 -1.44 -4.99
CA ALA A 138 -1.95 -0.74 -3.69
C ALA A 138 -1.76 0.78 -3.83
N SER A 139 -0.98 1.21 -4.82
CA SER A 139 -0.88 2.62 -5.25
C SER A 139 -2.03 3.05 -6.16
N GLY A 140 -3.20 2.42 -6.01
CA GLY A 140 -4.38 2.65 -6.83
C GLY A 140 -4.96 4.05 -6.70
N PRO A 141 -6.06 4.33 -7.43
CA PRO A 141 -6.64 5.66 -7.51
C PRO A 141 -7.02 6.26 -6.15
N MET A 142 -7.45 5.46 -5.16
CA MET A 142 -7.79 5.98 -3.84
C MET A 142 -6.54 6.46 -3.08
N THR A 143 -5.44 5.69 -3.14
CA THR A 143 -4.16 6.06 -2.53
C THR A 143 -3.55 7.28 -3.23
N ALA A 144 -3.51 7.26 -4.55
CA ALA A 144 -2.91 8.31 -5.37
C ALA A 144 -3.61 9.66 -5.23
N THR A 145 -4.82 9.68 -4.69
CA THR A 145 -5.64 10.90 -4.58
C THR A 145 -5.80 11.31 -3.12
N PHE A 146 -6.43 10.47 -2.31
CA PHE A 146 -6.76 10.81 -0.93
C PHE A 146 -5.53 10.78 -0.01
N ILE A 147 -4.76 9.70 -0.04
CA ILE A 147 -3.56 9.58 0.80
C ILE A 147 -2.48 10.57 0.34
N LEU A 148 -2.31 10.75 -0.97
CA LEU A 148 -1.38 11.76 -1.50
C LEU A 148 -1.74 13.16 -0.99
N ALA A 149 -3.01 13.57 -1.13
CA ALA A 149 -3.46 14.87 -0.64
C ALA A 149 -3.28 15.01 0.88
N PHE A 150 -3.60 13.95 1.65
CA PHE A 150 -3.37 13.91 3.09
C PHE A 150 -1.90 14.12 3.48
N VAL A 151 -0.97 13.42 2.83
CA VAL A 151 0.47 13.59 3.10
C VAL A 151 0.95 14.97 2.65
N GLN A 152 0.45 15.50 1.53
CA GLN A 152 0.78 16.84 1.05
C GLN A 152 0.32 17.92 2.03
N GLY A 153 -0.92 17.85 2.53
CA GLY A 153 -1.41 18.77 3.55
C GLY A 153 -0.64 18.65 4.87
N ALA A 154 -0.26 17.44 5.27
CA ALA A 154 0.59 17.23 6.44
C ALA A 154 1.99 17.84 6.25
N ALA A 155 2.57 17.73 5.06
CA ALA A 155 3.86 18.34 4.72
C ALA A 155 3.78 19.87 4.66
N GLU A 156 2.66 20.44 4.23
CA GLU A 156 2.45 21.90 4.23
C GLU A 156 2.40 22.49 5.65
N ALA A 157 1.92 21.73 6.63
CA ALA A 157 1.88 22.15 8.04
C ALA A 157 3.22 22.02 8.77
N VAL A 158 4.22 21.35 8.19
CA VAL A 158 5.51 21.08 8.84
C VAL A 158 6.59 21.95 8.20
N GLU A 159 7.19 22.83 9.00
CA GLU A 159 8.30 23.66 8.53
C GLU A 159 9.44 22.80 7.96
N GLY A 160 9.95 23.19 6.79
CA GLY A 160 11.05 22.53 6.09
C GLY A 160 10.74 21.17 5.42
N ALA A 161 9.51 20.67 5.53
CA ALA A 161 9.06 19.57 4.68
C ALA A 161 8.86 20.04 3.23
N ASN A 162 8.95 19.11 2.27
CA ASN A 162 8.75 19.44 0.86
C ASN A 162 7.53 18.69 0.34
N VAL A 163 6.44 19.41 0.12
CA VAL A 163 5.14 18.86 -0.32
C VAL A 163 5.27 17.91 -1.52
N LEU A 164 6.13 18.24 -2.50
CA LEU A 164 6.33 17.41 -3.69
C LEU A 164 7.12 16.14 -3.36
N ILE A 165 8.32 16.28 -2.78
CA ILE A 165 9.18 15.14 -2.45
C ILE A 165 8.47 14.23 -1.47
N ASP A 166 7.76 14.80 -0.49
CA ASP A 166 7.11 14.04 0.55
C ASP A 166 5.85 13.33 0.07
N GLY A 167 5.00 14.04 -0.69
CA GLY A 167 3.82 13.46 -1.31
C GLY A 167 4.17 12.31 -2.25
N PHE A 168 5.02 12.55 -3.25
CA PHE A 168 5.39 11.51 -4.20
C PHE A 168 6.24 10.40 -3.56
N GLY A 169 7.05 10.74 -2.55
CA GLY A 169 7.80 9.75 -1.78
C GLY A 169 6.90 8.77 -1.02
N MET A 170 5.70 9.18 -0.59
CA MET A 170 4.71 8.25 -0.03
C MET A 170 4.25 7.21 -1.06
N ILE A 171 4.04 7.62 -2.32
CA ILE A 171 3.62 6.69 -3.38
C ILE A 171 4.67 5.59 -3.57
N ALA A 172 5.95 5.95 -3.56
CA ALA A 172 7.04 4.97 -3.65
C ALA A 172 7.05 3.98 -2.47
N MET A 173 6.77 4.47 -1.25
CA MET A 173 6.65 3.62 -0.05
C MET A 173 5.48 2.64 -0.16
N VAL A 174 4.31 3.12 -0.59
CA VAL A 174 3.12 2.29 -0.78
C VAL A 174 3.30 1.29 -1.91
N ALA A 175 3.98 1.65 -3.00
CA ALA A 175 4.24 0.72 -4.10
C ALA A 175 5.22 -0.40 -3.70
N MET A 176 6.22 -0.11 -2.87
CA MET A 176 7.23 -1.07 -2.43
C MET A 176 6.71 -2.03 -1.34
N THR A 177 5.80 -1.58 -0.48
CA THR A 177 5.36 -2.34 0.69
C THR A 177 4.66 -3.67 0.37
N PRO A 178 3.76 -3.76 -0.63
CA PRO A 178 3.14 -5.02 -1.03
C PRO A 178 4.15 -6.09 -1.46
N LEU A 179 5.30 -5.69 -2.05
CA LEU A 179 6.36 -6.63 -2.42
C LEU A 179 6.83 -7.38 -1.18
N ILE A 180 7.14 -6.64 -0.12
CA ILE A 180 7.63 -7.21 1.14
C ILE A 180 6.50 -7.97 1.86
N ALA A 181 5.32 -7.36 1.97
CA ALA A 181 4.21 -7.92 2.75
C ALA A 181 3.74 -9.28 2.20
N LEU A 182 3.56 -9.39 0.88
CA LEU A 182 3.11 -10.64 0.26
C LEU A 182 4.22 -11.68 0.15
N GLN A 183 5.48 -11.28 0.03
CA GLN A 183 6.60 -12.21 0.13
C GLN A 183 6.72 -12.82 1.53
N ILE A 184 6.57 -12.02 2.59
CA ILE A 184 6.51 -12.52 3.97
C ILE A 184 5.35 -13.50 4.13
N LEU A 185 4.17 -13.15 3.60
CA LEU A 185 3.01 -14.04 3.63
C LEU A 185 3.31 -15.38 2.94
N GLY A 186 3.90 -15.33 1.75
CA GLY A 186 4.30 -16.52 0.99
C GLY A 186 5.30 -17.40 1.73
N LEU A 187 6.25 -16.79 2.44
CA LEU A 187 7.20 -17.52 3.28
C LEU A 187 6.49 -18.23 4.44
N VAL A 188 5.55 -17.55 5.12
CA VAL A 188 4.75 -18.12 6.21
C VAL A 188 3.95 -19.32 5.72
N PHE A 189 3.28 -19.22 4.56
CA PHE A 189 2.54 -20.34 3.97
C PHE A 189 3.46 -21.51 3.58
N LYS A 190 4.64 -21.23 2.98
CA LYS A 190 5.64 -22.26 2.65
C LYS A 190 6.11 -23.02 3.89
N LEU A 191 6.41 -22.30 4.99
CA LEU A 191 6.84 -22.90 6.25
C LEU A 191 5.74 -23.73 6.91
N LYS A 192 4.48 -23.27 6.84
CA LYS A 192 3.33 -23.98 7.38
C LYS A 192 3.05 -25.28 6.62
N SER A 193 3.19 -25.26 5.29
CA SER A 193 3.07 -26.46 4.45
C SER A 193 4.15 -27.50 4.79
N LYS A 194 5.40 -27.07 4.99
CA LYS A 194 6.53 -27.96 5.34
C LYS A 194 6.38 -28.61 6.72
N LYS A 195 5.81 -27.90 7.71
CA LYS A 195 5.53 -28.46 9.05
C LYS A 195 4.32 -29.40 9.10
N GLY A 196 3.42 -29.33 8.11
CA GLY A 196 2.20 -30.12 8.03
C GLY A 196 2.37 -31.52 7.41
N GLY A 197 3.57 -31.91 6.99
CA GLY A 197 3.84 -33.27 6.51
C GLY A 197 3.21 -33.63 5.15
N LEU A 198 3.28 -32.72 4.16
CA LEU A 198 3.08 -33.09 2.76
C LEU A 198 4.39 -32.90 1.99
N GLU A 199 5.26 -33.90 2.06
CA GLU A 199 6.06 -34.29 0.90
C GLU A 199 5.11 -34.91 -0.11
N GLY A 200 4.54 -34.07 -0.96
CA GLY A 200 3.75 -34.50 -2.10
C GLY A 200 4.01 -33.52 -3.23
N ASN A 201 4.77 -33.97 -4.23
CA ASN A 201 5.10 -33.30 -5.48
C ASN A 201 4.19 -32.11 -5.81
N VAL A 202 4.68 -30.90 -5.55
CA VAL A 202 4.26 -29.75 -6.32
C VAL A 202 5.50 -29.28 -7.06
N ASP A 203 5.75 -29.94 -8.19
CA ASP A 203 6.50 -29.31 -9.28
C ASP A 203 5.70 -28.09 -9.72
N ILE A 204 6.14 -26.92 -9.26
CA ILE A 204 5.77 -25.63 -9.85
C ILE A 204 7.00 -25.16 -10.62
N GLY A 205 7.03 -25.59 -11.89
CA GLY A 205 7.93 -25.07 -12.91
C GLY A 205 7.89 -23.56 -13.00
#